data_AF-K0XEV7-F1
#
_entry.id   AF-K0XEV7-F1
#
_cell.length_a   1.000
_cell.length_b   1.000
_cell.length_c   1.000
_cell.angle_alpha   90.00
_cell.angle_beta   90.00
_cell.angle_gamma   90.00
#
_symmetry.space_group_name_H-M   'P 1'
#
loop_
_entity.id
_entity.type
_entity.pdbx_description
1 polymer ?
#
loop_
_entity_poly.entity_id
_entity_poly.type
_entity_poly.pdbx_seq_one_letter_code
_entity_poly.pdbx_strand_id
1 'polypeptide(L)'
;MAKQPYIQSPLNYIGGKYKILPQILPLFPSRIRTFVDLFCGGCNVGINVSADRTIFNDNISYLIDLYRKFNDTPVQETMDYIEQRISEFQLSLTNENGYRELRRIYNEQKNPLDLFVLTAYSFNHQIRFNNSHEFNIPFGRERSHFNSTMKSNLYTFLDRLHTKDFIFSCTDFDKFDFSELSENDFVYCDPPYLITTGTYNDGKRGFTGWNEKQECKLLKILDMLHERGISFALSNVLIHRGRRNTTLLEWIEHRGYTITYLNKNYANSNYQIIDRESKSEEVLITNYHHEIQQGVLFE
;
A
#
# COMPACT_ATOMS: atom_id res chain seq x y z
N MET A 1 5.14 -17.83 19.89
CA MET A 1 5.46 -16.96 18.73
C MET A 1 5.35 -15.52 19.21
N ALA A 2 6.38 -14.69 19.03
CA ALA A 2 6.25 -13.27 19.33
C ALA A 2 5.13 -12.69 18.46
N LYS A 3 4.15 -12.00 19.06
CA LYS A 3 3.11 -11.29 18.29
C LYS A 3 3.82 -10.29 17.37
N GLN A 4 3.56 -10.35 16.07
CA GLN A 4 4.00 -9.27 15.19
C GLN A 4 3.30 -7.97 15.66
N PRO A 5 4.04 -6.86 15.88
CA PRO A 5 3.45 -5.65 16.43
C PRO A 5 2.49 -4.97 15.46
N TYR A 6 2.60 -5.27 14.16
CA TYR A 6 1.79 -4.71 13.09
C TYR A 6 1.12 -5.80 12.28
N ILE A 7 -0.03 -5.46 11.70
CA ILE A 7 -0.76 -6.31 10.75
C ILE A 7 -0.14 -6.10 9.37
N GLN A 8 0.30 -7.20 8.78
CA GLN A 8 0.81 -7.20 7.41
C GLN A 8 -0.33 -7.48 6.43
N SER A 9 -0.35 -6.75 5.32
CA SER A 9 -1.20 -7.09 4.18
C SER A 9 -0.97 -8.52 3.71
N PRO A 10 -2.02 -9.25 3.32
CA PRO A 10 -1.85 -10.58 2.72
C PRO A 10 -1.33 -10.51 1.28
N LEU A 11 -1.25 -9.31 0.69
CA LEU A 11 -0.72 -9.09 -0.66
C LEU A 11 0.74 -8.64 -0.63
N ASN A 12 1.54 -9.15 -1.58
CA ASN A 12 2.88 -8.63 -1.84
C ASN A 12 2.81 -7.42 -2.76
N TYR A 13 2.55 -6.24 -2.18
CA TYR A 13 2.44 -5.00 -2.94
C TYR A 13 3.78 -4.26 -3.03
N ILE A 14 4.18 -3.92 -4.26
CA ILE A 14 5.42 -3.16 -4.50
C ILE A 14 5.32 -1.80 -3.81
N GLY A 15 6.36 -1.43 -3.06
CA GLY A 15 6.41 -0.17 -2.32
C GLY A 15 5.73 -0.21 -0.94
N GLY A 16 5.17 -1.36 -0.53
CA GLY A 16 4.49 -1.50 0.75
C GLY A 16 5.32 -1.08 1.96
N LYS A 17 4.73 -0.24 2.81
CA LYS A 17 5.40 0.42 3.94
C LYS A 17 5.52 -0.40 5.22
N TYR A 18 5.16 -1.69 5.19
CA TYR A 18 5.15 -2.57 6.37
C TYR A 18 6.46 -2.50 7.20
N LYS A 19 7.62 -2.55 6.53
CA LYS A 19 8.93 -2.52 7.19
C LYS A 19 9.28 -1.19 7.87
N ILE A 20 8.64 -0.08 7.45
CA ILE A 20 8.92 1.25 8.00
C ILE A 20 7.78 1.79 8.87
N LEU A 21 6.72 1.01 9.09
CA LEU A 21 5.66 1.33 10.06
C LEU A 21 6.19 1.78 11.43
N PRO A 22 7.21 1.12 12.03
CA PRO A 22 7.76 1.58 13.31
C PRO A 22 8.35 3.00 13.27
N GLN A 23 8.75 3.48 12.10
CA GLN A 23 9.30 4.83 11.93
C GLN A 23 8.22 5.87 11.62
N ILE A 24 7.19 5.51 10.85
CA ILE A 24 6.18 6.48 10.40
C ILE A 24 4.98 6.62 11.35
N LEU A 25 4.52 5.54 11.98
CA LEU A 25 3.31 5.59 12.83
C LEU A 25 3.48 6.49 14.06
N PRO A 26 4.64 6.53 14.75
CA PRO A 26 4.85 7.46 15.86
C PRO A 26 4.83 8.94 15.45
N LEU A 27 4.93 9.23 14.15
CA LEU A 27 4.95 10.59 13.60
C LEU A 27 3.54 11.07 13.20
N PHE A 28 2.55 10.19 13.24
CA PHE A 28 1.16 10.53 12.94
C PHE A 28 0.47 11.18 14.14
N PRO A 29 -0.61 11.96 13.95
CA PRO A 29 -1.38 12.51 15.05
C PRO A 29 -1.87 11.42 16.00
N SER A 30 -1.86 11.69 17.30
CA SER A 30 -2.25 10.71 18.34
C SER A 30 -3.75 10.42 18.38
N ARG A 31 -4.58 11.35 17.89
CA ARG A 31 -6.03 11.23 17.74
C ARG A 31 -6.41 11.61 16.32
N ILE A 32 -7.09 10.71 15.63
CA ILE A 32 -7.52 10.88 14.26
C ILE A 32 -8.98 10.45 14.20
N ARG A 33 -9.87 11.36 13.80
CA ARG A 33 -11.28 11.02 13.55
C ARG A 33 -11.39 10.19 12.27
N THR A 34 -10.98 10.75 11.15
CA THR A 34 -10.93 10.06 9.85
C THR A 34 -9.50 10.00 9.35
N PHE A 35 -8.97 8.79 9.15
CA PHE A 35 -7.72 8.57 8.45
C PHE A 35 -7.99 8.30 6.97
N VAL A 36 -7.36 9.03 6.06
CA VAL A 36 -7.43 8.76 4.62
C VAL A 36 -6.08 8.22 4.16
N ASP A 37 -6.06 6.96 3.74
CA ASP A 37 -4.94 6.34 3.02
C ASP A 37 -5.18 6.53 1.52
N LEU A 38 -4.73 7.66 0.96
CA LEU A 38 -5.14 8.13 -0.38
C LEU A 38 -4.62 7.25 -1.53
N PHE A 39 -3.52 6.53 -1.28
CA PHE A 39 -2.85 5.61 -2.19
C PHE A 39 -2.63 4.27 -1.47
N CYS A 40 -3.73 3.63 -1.05
CA CYS A 40 -3.65 2.56 -0.07
C CYS A 40 -2.82 1.36 -0.53
N GLY A 41 -2.79 1.06 -1.83
CA GLY A 41 -2.07 -0.08 -2.38
C GLY A 41 -2.37 -1.36 -1.61
N GLY A 42 -1.37 -1.86 -0.87
CA GLY A 42 -1.51 -3.04 0.01
C GLY A 42 -2.30 -2.84 1.30
N CYS A 43 -2.78 -1.63 1.63
CA CYS A 43 -3.43 -1.24 2.89
C CYS A 43 -2.56 -1.37 4.16
N ASN A 44 -1.23 -1.52 4.01
CA ASN A 44 -0.33 -1.75 5.16
C ASN A 44 -0.31 -0.57 6.16
N VAL A 45 -0.49 0.67 5.70
CA VAL A 45 -0.47 1.83 6.60
C VAL A 45 -1.82 1.95 7.31
N GLY A 46 -2.91 2.19 6.58
CA GLY A 46 -4.21 2.43 7.21
C GLY A 46 -4.75 1.31 8.10
N ILE A 47 -4.41 0.04 7.84
CA ILE A 47 -4.84 -1.10 8.69
C ILE A 47 -4.23 -1.04 10.11
N ASN A 48 -3.10 -0.34 10.25
CA ASN A 48 -2.34 -0.20 11.49
C ASN A 48 -2.51 1.16 12.17
N VAL A 49 -3.19 2.12 11.53
CA VAL A 49 -3.47 3.42 12.14
C VAL A 49 -4.62 3.30 13.15
N SER A 50 -4.50 4.04 14.25
CA SER A 50 -5.58 4.20 15.21
C SER A 50 -6.39 5.45 14.85
N ALA A 51 -7.52 5.24 14.18
CA ALA A 51 -8.51 6.26 13.89
C ALA A 51 -9.91 5.72 14.19
N ASP A 52 -10.89 6.61 14.38
CA ASP A 52 -12.29 6.20 14.56
C ASP A 52 -12.84 5.58 13.27
N ARG A 53 -12.43 6.12 12.12
CA ARG A 53 -12.71 5.64 10.77
C ARG A 53 -11.46 5.70 9.90
N THR A 54 -11.30 4.73 9.03
CA THR A 54 -10.25 4.74 8.00
C THR A 54 -10.86 4.57 6.60
N ILE A 55 -10.47 5.45 5.68
CA ILE A 55 -10.84 5.39 4.27
C ILE A 55 -9.60 4.97 3.48
N PHE A 56 -9.67 3.83 2.80
CA PHE A 56 -8.68 3.38 1.83
C PHE A 56 -9.11 3.82 0.44
N ASN A 57 -8.26 4.56 -0.28
CA ASN A 57 -8.48 4.93 -1.66
C ASN A 57 -7.33 4.42 -2.54
N ASP A 58 -7.66 3.91 -3.72
CA ASP A 58 -6.70 3.61 -4.78
C ASP A 58 -7.42 3.72 -6.14
N ASN A 59 -6.67 3.83 -7.24
CA ASN A 59 -7.25 3.82 -8.58
C ASN A 59 -7.27 2.40 -9.20
N ILE A 60 -6.65 1.42 -8.54
CA ILE A 60 -6.65 0.02 -8.97
C ILE A 60 -7.92 -0.68 -8.49
N SER A 61 -8.98 -0.61 -9.30
CA SER A 61 -10.29 -1.18 -8.98
C SER A 61 -10.26 -2.64 -8.54
N TYR A 62 -9.46 -3.50 -9.18
CA TYR A 62 -9.37 -4.92 -8.81
C TYR A 62 -8.89 -5.16 -7.37
N LEU A 63 -8.02 -4.29 -6.85
CA LEU A 63 -7.57 -4.38 -5.47
C LEU A 63 -8.65 -3.88 -4.52
N ILE A 64 -9.28 -2.76 -4.86
CA ILE A 64 -10.38 -2.20 -4.07
C ILE A 64 -11.55 -3.17 -4.00
N ASP A 65 -11.92 -3.84 -5.10
CA ASP A 65 -12.99 -4.83 -5.13
C ASP A 65 -12.63 -6.07 -4.32
N LEU A 66 -11.36 -6.49 -4.30
CA LEU A 66 -10.86 -7.53 -3.40
C LEU A 66 -11.00 -7.12 -1.93
N TYR A 67 -10.59 -5.91 -1.58
CA TYR A 67 -10.70 -5.45 -0.19
C TYR A 67 -12.13 -5.25 0.27
N ARG A 68 -13.02 -4.73 -0.59
CA ARG A 68 -14.47 -4.71 -0.33
C ARG A 68 -14.99 -6.12 -0.10
N LYS A 69 -14.63 -7.08 -0.96
CA LYS A 69 -15.07 -8.47 -0.80
C LYS A 69 -14.57 -9.08 0.51
N PHE A 70 -13.35 -8.79 0.93
CA PHE A 70 -12.81 -9.18 2.24
C PHE A 70 -13.56 -8.52 3.42
N ASN A 71 -13.96 -7.26 3.27
CA ASN A 71 -14.71 -6.54 4.29
C ASN A 71 -16.15 -7.03 4.43
N ASP A 72 -16.79 -7.36 3.31
CA ASP A 72 -18.22 -7.69 3.24
C ASP A 72 -18.51 -9.19 3.44
N THR A 73 -17.46 -10.04 3.45
CA THR A 73 -17.58 -11.51 3.59
C THR A 73 -17.03 -11.95 4.95
N PRO A 74 -17.75 -12.78 5.73
CA PRO A 74 -17.24 -13.35 6.97
C PRO A 74 -15.85 -13.98 6.81
N VAL A 75 -15.02 -13.88 7.85
CA VAL A 75 -13.64 -14.41 7.85
C VAL A 75 -13.64 -15.88 7.44
N GLN A 76 -14.48 -16.71 8.07
CA GLN A 76 -14.52 -18.15 7.81
C GLN A 76 -14.95 -18.47 6.37
N GLU A 77 -15.98 -17.79 5.85
CA GLU A 77 -16.46 -17.98 4.48
C GLU A 77 -15.38 -17.60 3.44
N THR A 78 -14.63 -16.53 3.69
CA THR A 78 -13.50 -16.13 2.85
C THR A 78 -12.41 -17.20 2.83
N MET A 79 -12.06 -17.75 4.00
CA MET A 79 -11.05 -18.79 4.14
C MET A 79 -11.48 -20.09 3.46
N ASP A 80 -12.74 -20.50 3.66
CA ASP A 80 -13.31 -21.71 3.06
C ASP A 80 -13.35 -21.61 1.53
N TYR A 81 -13.73 -20.44 1.00
CA TYR A 81 -13.70 -20.18 -0.44
C TYR A 81 -12.28 -20.37 -1.01
N ILE A 82 -11.26 -19.80 -0.36
CA ILE A 82 -9.87 -19.90 -0.82
C ILE A 82 -9.40 -21.35 -0.85
N GLU A 83 -9.65 -22.10 0.23
CA GLU A 83 -9.27 -23.53 0.32
C GLU A 83 -10.03 -24.38 -0.70
N GLN A 84 -11.32 -24.09 -0.92
CA GLN A 84 -12.13 -24.76 -1.93
C GLN A 84 -11.57 -24.54 -3.34
N ARG A 85 -11.23 -23.30 -3.71
CA ARG A 85 -10.63 -22.99 -5.02
C ARG A 85 -9.26 -23.64 -5.19
N ILE A 86 -8.44 -23.67 -4.14
CA ILE A 86 -7.15 -24.39 -4.16
C ILE A 86 -7.38 -25.89 -4.45
N SER A 87 -8.37 -26.50 -3.81
CA SER A 87 -8.71 -27.92 -4.01
C SER A 87 -9.29 -28.17 -5.41
N GLU A 88 -10.24 -27.36 -5.85
CA GLU A 88 -10.95 -27.47 -7.13
C GLU A 88 -9.99 -27.49 -8.33
N PHE A 89 -9.01 -26.57 -8.35
CA PHE A 89 -8.00 -26.49 -9.43
C PHE A 89 -6.73 -27.27 -9.11
N GLN A 90 -6.69 -28.00 -7.99
CA GLN A 90 -5.54 -28.76 -7.52
C GLN A 90 -4.26 -27.90 -7.50
N LEU A 91 -4.36 -26.66 -7.01
CA LEU A 91 -3.27 -25.70 -7.05
C LEU A 91 -2.11 -26.16 -6.17
N SER A 92 -0.93 -26.27 -6.77
CA SER A 92 0.28 -26.73 -6.10
C SER A 92 1.49 -25.99 -6.65
N LEU A 93 2.67 -26.25 -6.09
CA LEU A 93 3.94 -25.68 -6.56
C LEU A 93 4.30 -26.10 -7.99
N THR A 94 3.69 -27.14 -8.53
CA THR A 94 4.06 -27.74 -9.82
C THR A 94 2.92 -27.78 -10.84
N ASN A 95 1.65 -27.63 -10.41
CA ASN A 95 0.48 -27.69 -11.28
C ASN A 95 0.21 -26.37 -12.02
N GLU A 96 0.98 -26.12 -13.08
CA GLU A 96 0.77 -24.94 -13.93
C GLU A 96 -0.58 -24.95 -14.67
N ASN A 97 -1.13 -26.13 -14.98
CA ASN A 97 -2.40 -26.24 -15.71
C ASN A 97 -3.57 -25.73 -14.86
N GLY A 98 -3.64 -26.13 -13.58
CA GLY A 98 -4.64 -25.62 -12.64
C GLY A 98 -4.57 -24.10 -12.48
N TYR A 99 -3.35 -23.55 -12.36
CA TYR A 99 -3.14 -22.10 -12.30
C TYR A 99 -3.62 -21.39 -13.58
N ARG A 100 -3.29 -21.92 -14.76
CA ARG A 100 -3.69 -21.32 -16.05
C ARG A 100 -5.20 -21.32 -16.22
N GLU A 101 -5.88 -22.38 -15.79
CA GLU A 101 -7.34 -22.48 -15.87
C GLU A 101 -8.02 -21.50 -14.91
N LEU A 102 -7.60 -21.43 -13.65
CA LEU A 102 -8.11 -20.42 -12.72
C LEU A 102 -7.88 -18.99 -13.25
N ARG A 103 -6.73 -18.75 -13.89
CA ARG A 103 -6.42 -17.44 -14.49
C ARG A 103 -7.37 -17.10 -15.64
N ARG A 104 -7.72 -18.08 -16.48
CA ARG A 104 -8.71 -17.91 -17.56
C ARG A 104 -10.07 -17.54 -16.96
N ILE A 105 -10.54 -18.29 -15.98
CA ILE A 105 -11.82 -18.05 -15.28
C ILE A 105 -11.86 -16.66 -14.64
N TYR A 106 -10.81 -16.28 -13.90
CA TYR A 106 -10.73 -14.94 -13.32
C TYR A 106 -10.77 -13.85 -14.40
N ASN A 107 -10.08 -14.04 -15.52
CA ASN A 107 -10.07 -13.04 -16.59
C ASN A 107 -11.44 -12.86 -17.25
N GLU A 108 -12.30 -13.87 -17.22
CA GLU A 108 -13.68 -13.82 -17.71
C GLU A 108 -14.66 -13.27 -16.65
N GLN A 109 -14.54 -13.71 -15.40
CA GLN A 109 -15.55 -13.47 -14.36
C GLN A 109 -15.19 -12.34 -13.39
N LYS A 110 -13.89 -12.02 -13.25
CA LYS A 110 -13.35 -11.02 -12.32
C LYS A 110 -13.78 -11.22 -10.86
N ASN A 111 -13.94 -12.47 -10.42
CA ASN A 111 -14.24 -12.75 -9.01
C ASN A 111 -13.08 -12.25 -8.13
N PRO A 112 -13.32 -11.36 -7.15
CA PRO A 112 -12.23 -10.79 -6.37
C PRO A 112 -11.46 -11.83 -5.54
N LEU A 113 -12.12 -12.82 -4.95
CA LEU A 113 -11.43 -13.84 -4.16
C LEU A 113 -10.53 -14.74 -5.03
N ASP A 114 -10.91 -14.98 -6.28
CA ASP A 114 -10.04 -15.68 -7.24
C ASP A 114 -8.76 -14.89 -7.55
N LEU A 115 -8.80 -13.55 -7.53
CA LEU A 115 -7.59 -12.73 -7.66
C LEU A 115 -6.59 -13.02 -6.54
N PHE A 116 -7.07 -13.15 -5.30
CA PHE A 116 -6.22 -13.48 -4.17
C PHE A 116 -5.60 -14.87 -4.32
N VAL A 117 -6.42 -15.88 -4.66
CA VAL A 117 -5.96 -17.26 -4.88
C VAL A 117 -4.91 -17.30 -5.99
N LEU A 118 -5.15 -16.61 -7.12
CA LEU A 118 -4.17 -16.53 -8.21
C LEU A 118 -2.86 -15.90 -7.74
N THR A 119 -2.93 -14.78 -7.04
CA THR A 119 -1.76 -14.06 -6.52
C THR A 119 -0.91 -14.96 -5.62
N ALA A 120 -1.51 -15.84 -4.83
CA ALA A 120 -0.77 -16.78 -3.99
C ALA A 120 0.13 -17.75 -4.79
N TYR A 121 -0.23 -18.09 -6.03
CA TYR A 121 0.53 -19.00 -6.91
C TYR A 121 1.22 -18.30 -8.09
N SER A 122 1.12 -16.97 -8.17
CA SER A 122 1.76 -16.14 -9.18
C SER A 122 3.25 -15.91 -8.88
N PHE A 123 4.06 -15.73 -9.93
CA PHE A 123 5.48 -15.42 -9.80
C PHE A 123 5.72 -14.23 -8.86
N ASN A 124 6.47 -14.47 -7.79
CA ASN A 124 6.76 -13.50 -6.72
C ASN A 124 5.52 -12.88 -6.05
N HIS A 125 4.36 -13.53 -6.14
CA HIS A 125 3.09 -13.03 -5.62
C HIS A 125 2.69 -11.64 -6.16
N GLN A 126 3.16 -11.30 -7.37
CA GLN A 126 2.88 -10.01 -7.98
C GLN A 126 1.46 -9.95 -8.53
N ILE A 127 0.92 -8.74 -8.59
CA ILE A 127 -0.33 -8.43 -9.25
C ILE A 127 -0.03 -7.51 -10.43
N ARG A 128 -0.50 -7.89 -11.63
CA ARG A 128 -0.37 -7.08 -12.84
C ARG A 128 -1.47 -7.42 -13.82
N PHE A 129 -2.01 -6.36 -14.40
CA PHE A 129 -2.99 -6.42 -15.48
C PHE A 129 -2.36 -5.96 -16.80
N ASN A 130 -2.89 -6.38 -17.93
CA ASN A 130 -2.52 -5.85 -19.25
C ASN A 130 -3.47 -4.71 -19.66
N ASN A 131 -3.28 -4.12 -20.84
CA ASN A 131 -4.18 -3.07 -21.36
C ASN A 131 -5.59 -3.60 -21.68
N SER A 132 -5.76 -4.92 -21.83
CA SER A 132 -7.06 -5.58 -21.95
C SER A 132 -7.68 -5.89 -20.59
N HIS A 133 -7.14 -5.34 -19.50
CA HIS A 133 -7.65 -5.54 -18.13
C HIS A 133 -7.58 -6.99 -17.63
N GLU A 134 -6.74 -7.82 -18.25
CA GLU A 134 -6.53 -9.22 -17.88
C GLU A 134 -5.30 -9.38 -16.98
N PHE A 135 -5.44 -10.21 -15.95
CA PHE A 135 -4.34 -10.64 -15.11
C PHE A 135 -3.34 -11.46 -15.92
N ASN A 136 -2.07 -11.06 -15.91
CA ASN A 136 -1.05 -11.59 -16.83
C ASN A 136 0.28 -11.95 -16.14
N ILE A 137 0.26 -12.30 -14.86
CA ILE A 137 1.45 -12.81 -14.17
C ILE A 137 1.65 -14.31 -14.47
N PRO A 138 2.88 -14.76 -14.77
CA PRO A 138 3.18 -16.18 -14.95
C PRO A 138 3.06 -16.97 -13.65
N PHE A 139 2.95 -18.29 -13.77
CA PHE A 139 2.93 -19.22 -12.64
C PHE A 139 4.26 -19.17 -11.87
N GLY A 140 4.20 -19.08 -10.54
CA GLY A 140 5.35 -19.03 -9.64
C GLY A 140 5.89 -20.42 -9.30
N ARG A 141 6.20 -21.21 -10.34
CA ARG A 141 6.67 -22.60 -10.27
C ARG A 141 7.71 -22.80 -9.15
N GLU A 142 7.46 -23.80 -8.31
CA GLU A 142 8.35 -24.26 -7.22
C GLU A 142 8.65 -23.22 -6.13
N ARG A 143 8.02 -22.05 -6.15
CA ARG A 143 8.32 -20.95 -5.21
C ARG A 143 7.08 -20.36 -4.54
N SER A 144 6.04 -20.07 -5.31
CA SER A 144 4.87 -19.33 -4.83
C SER A 144 3.69 -20.27 -4.62
N HIS A 145 3.17 -20.28 -3.39
CA HIS A 145 1.96 -20.98 -3.00
C HIS A 145 1.32 -20.29 -1.79
N PHE A 146 0.06 -20.66 -1.49
CA PHE A 146 -0.63 -20.24 -0.28
C PHE A 146 -0.04 -20.97 0.95
N ASN A 147 1.01 -20.38 1.54
CA ASN A 147 1.71 -20.95 2.68
C ASN A 147 1.10 -20.50 4.03
N SER A 148 1.57 -21.10 5.13
CA SER A 148 1.07 -20.82 6.48
C SER A 148 1.24 -19.36 6.91
N THR A 149 2.32 -18.69 6.51
CA THR A 149 2.52 -17.25 6.79
C THR A 149 1.49 -16.39 6.06
N MET A 150 1.26 -16.65 4.77
CA MET A 150 0.26 -15.94 3.97
C MET A 150 -1.15 -16.17 4.53
N LYS A 151 -1.46 -17.41 4.93
CA LYS A 151 -2.73 -17.77 5.59
C LYS A 151 -2.93 -17.02 6.92
N SER A 152 -1.89 -16.96 7.75
CA SER A 152 -1.92 -16.22 9.03
C SER A 152 -2.08 -14.71 8.82
N ASN A 153 -1.38 -14.14 7.84
CA ASN A 153 -1.50 -12.73 7.49
C ASN A 153 -2.90 -12.40 6.97
N LEU A 154 -3.46 -13.24 6.10
CA LEU A 154 -4.82 -13.09 5.61
C LEU A 154 -5.83 -13.12 6.75
N TYR A 155 -5.78 -14.15 7.60
CA TYR A 155 -6.69 -14.27 8.74
C TYR A 155 -6.64 -13.02 9.63
N THR A 156 -5.44 -12.58 9.99
CA THR A 156 -5.24 -11.40 10.86
C THR A 156 -5.75 -10.12 10.19
N PHE A 157 -5.58 -9.99 8.87
CA PHE A 157 -6.08 -8.86 8.10
C PHE A 157 -7.61 -8.85 8.04
N LEU A 158 -8.24 -9.98 7.74
CA LEU A 158 -9.70 -10.12 7.70
C LEU A 158 -10.33 -9.85 9.07
N ASP A 159 -9.76 -10.43 10.14
CA ASP A 159 -10.21 -10.20 11.52
C ASP A 159 -10.16 -8.70 11.87
N ARG A 160 -9.08 -8.01 11.49
CA ARG A 160 -9.00 -6.56 11.68
C ARG A 160 -10.08 -5.81 10.89
N LEU A 161 -10.31 -6.17 9.63
CA LEU A 161 -11.34 -5.50 8.81
C LEU A 161 -12.72 -5.53 9.47
N HIS A 162 -13.03 -6.60 10.21
CA HIS A 162 -14.34 -6.80 10.85
C HIS A 162 -14.45 -6.15 12.25
N THR A 163 -13.38 -5.52 12.76
CA THR A 163 -13.34 -4.93 14.11
C THR A 163 -13.29 -3.40 14.13
N LYS A 164 -13.15 -2.74 12.97
CA LYS A 164 -13.06 -1.28 12.85
C LYS A 164 -13.89 -0.77 11.66
N ASP A 165 -14.17 0.53 11.64
CA ASP A 165 -14.86 1.18 10.52
C ASP A 165 -13.87 1.46 9.38
N PHE A 166 -13.87 0.56 8.38
CA PHE A 166 -13.08 0.69 7.15
C PHE A 166 -13.99 0.93 5.95
N ILE A 167 -13.64 1.94 5.16
CA ILE A 167 -14.35 2.29 3.92
C ILE A 167 -13.38 2.20 2.76
N PHE A 168 -13.84 1.64 1.65
CA PHE A 168 -13.04 1.46 0.43
C PHE A 168 -13.58 2.31 -0.71
N SER A 169 -12.76 3.26 -1.16
CA SER A 169 -13.01 4.13 -2.31
C SER A 169 -12.13 3.72 -3.49
N CYS A 170 -12.65 3.87 -4.71
CA CYS A 170 -11.90 3.64 -5.94
C CYS A 170 -11.97 4.88 -6.82
N THR A 171 -11.07 5.84 -6.59
CA THR A 171 -11.01 7.09 -7.36
C THR A 171 -9.58 7.47 -7.66
N ASP A 172 -9.36 8.18 -8.77
CA ASP A 172 -8.11 8.92 -8.94
C ASP A 172 -7.94 9.90 -7.77
N PHE A 173 -6.72 10.04 -7.25
CA PHE A 173 -6.44 10.88 -6.08
C PHE A 173 -6.91 12.33 -6.25
N ASP A 174 -6.93 12.85 -7.48
CA ASP A 174 -7.37 14.22 -7.81
C ASP A 174 -8.89 14.38 -7.94
N LYS A 175 -9.63 13.28 -7.83
CA LYS A 175 -11.11 13.23 -7.80
C LYS A 175 -11.66 12.78 -6.46
N PHE A 176 -10.81 12.40 -5.52
CA PHE A 176 -11.23 12.04 -4.17
C PHE A 176 -11.91 13.25 -3.50
N ASP A 177 -13.03 13.02 -2.82
CA ASP A 177 -13.78 14.07 -2.16
C ASP A 177 -13.22 14.35 -0.77
N PHE A 178 -12.58 15.51 -0.62
CA PHE A 178 -12.03 15.99 0.66
C PHE A 178 -12.97 16.93 1.41
N SER A 179 -14.19 17.17 0.92
CA SER A 179 -15.09 18.21 1.47
C SER A 179 -15.49 17.96 2.93
N GLU A 180 -15.74 16.70 3.29
CA GLU A 180 -16.15 16.26 4.65
C GLU A 180 -15.00 16.19 5.67
N LEU A 181 -13.77 16.47 5.23
CA LEU A 181 -12.60 16.48 6.12
C LEU A 181 -12.45 17.81 6.87
N SER A 182 -11.94 17.72 8.10
CA SER A 182 -11.69 18.82 9.02
C SER A 182 -10.32 18.68 9.68
N GLU A 183 -9.95 19.64 10.52
CA GLU A 183 -8.72 19.68 11.32
C GLU A 183 -8.48 18.46 12.22
N ASN A 184 -9.51 17.64 12.48
CA ASN A 184 -9.42 16.40 13.27
C ASN A 184 -9.13 15.15 12.40
N ASP A 185 -9.01 15.32 11.09
CA ASP A 185 -8.73 14.25 10.15
C ASP A 185 -7.28 14.30 9.67
N PHE A 186 -6.83 13.18 9.11
CA PHE A 186 -5.45 13.02 8.69
C PHE A 186 -5.36 12.30 7.34
N VAL A 187 -4.67 12.93 6.38
CA VAL A 187 -4.50 12.39 5.02
C VAL A 187 -3.06 11.90 4.84
N TYR A 188 -2.90 10.59 4.63
CA TYR A 188 -1.63 9.99 4.27
C TYR A 188 -1.55 9.73 2.77
N CYS A 189 -0.43 10.13 2.18
CA CYS A 189 -0.12 9.96 0.77
C CYS A 189 1.16 9.16 0.57
N ASP A 190 1.07 8.07 -0.18
CA ASP A 190 2.22 7.27 -0.64
C ASP A 190 2.13 7.01 -2.15
N PRO A 191 2.26 8.06 -2.97
CA PRO A 191 2.14 7.93 -4.41
C PRO A 191 3.30 7.13 -5.01
N PRO A 192 3.20 6.70 -6.28
CA PRO A 192 4.38 6.28 -7.02
C PRO A 192 5.45 7.39 -7.03
N TYR A 193 6.72 7.05 -6.82
CA TYR A 193 7.79 8.06 -6.71
C TYR A 193 8.40 8.38 -8.08
N LEU A 194 8.34 9.64 -8.49
CA LEU A 194 8.76 10.13 -9.82
C LEU A 194 10.18 9.70 -10.21
N ILE A 195 11.13 9.80 -9.29
CA ILE A 195 12.55 9.54 -9.56
C ILE A 195 12.96 8.07 -9.40
N THR A 196 12.00 7.18 -9.11
CA THR A 196 12.26 5.73 -8.97
C THR A 196 11.77 4.95 -10.20
N THR A 197 12.28 3.73 -10.39
CA THR A 197 11.83 2.83 -11.46
C THR A 197 10.68 1.94 -10.97
N GLY A 198 9.58 2.54 -10.51
CA GLY A 198 8.37 1.81 -10.12
C GLY A 198 7.55 1.37 -11.34
N THR A 199 6.99 0.16 -11.31
CA THR A 199 6.12 -0.35 -12.40
C THR A 199 4.84 0.47 -12.60
N TYR A 200 4.44 1.26 -11.60
CA TYR A 200 3.27 2.15 -11.64
C TYR A 200 3.55 3.50 -12.34
N ASN A 201 4.83 3.83 -12.60
CA ASN A 201 5.20 5.09 -13.23
C ASN A 201 4.97 5.08 -14.75
N ASP A 202 4.88 3.91 -15.39
CA ASP A 202 4.90 3.82 -16.85
C ASP A 202 3.55 4.17 -17.53
N GLY A 203 2.46 4.32 -16.75
CA GLY A 203 1.12 4.61 -17.27
C GLY A 203 0.59 3.58 -18.26
N LYS A 204 1.19 2.39 -18.27
CA LYS A 204 0.67 1.23 -19.00
C LYS A 204 -0.28 0.48 -18.07
N ARG A 205 -1.05 -0.45 -18.63
CA ARG A 205 -1.81 -1.46 -17.86
C ARG A 205 -3.15 -0.97 -17.29
N GLY A 206 -3.77 0.01 -17.94
CA GLY A 206 -5.13 0.46 -17.62
C GLY A 206 -5.24 1.50 -16.50
N PHE A 207 -4.13 2.10 -16.07
CA PHE A 207 -4.09 3.10 -14.99
C PHE A 207 -3.37 4.38 -15.40
N THR A 208 -3.75 5.48 -14.78
CA THR A 208 -3.16 6.80 -14.96
C THR A 208 -1.70 6.77 -14.49
N GLY A 209 -0.73 6.91 -15.40
CA GLY A 209 0.69 6.89 -15.05
C GLY A 209 1.09 8.05 -14.13
N TRP A 210 2.17 7.86 -13.38
CA TRP A 210 2.73 8.90 -12.52
C TRP A 210 3.83 9.70 -13.24
N ASN A 211 3.61 11.01 -13.36
CA ASN A 211 4.56 11.95 -13.97
C ASN A 211 4.51 13.29 -13.22
N GLU A 212 5.35 14.24 -13.63
CA GLU A 212 5.45 15.57 -13.03
C GLU A 212 4.09 16.29 -12.92
N LYS A 213 3.18 16.12 -13.89
CA LYS A 213 1.85 16.74 -13.83
C LYS A 213 1.02 16.18 -12.67
N GLN A 214 1.08 14.86 -12.45
CA GLN A 214 0.36 14.21 -11.35
C GLN A 214 0.99 14.55 -10.01
N GLU A 215 2.32 14.60 -9.92
CA GLU A 215 3.01 15.06 -8.73
C GLU A 215 2.61 16.50 -8.39
N CYS A 216 2.67 17.43 -9.34
CA CYS A 216 2.24 18.82 -9.13
C CYS A 216 0.76 18.95 -8.71
N LYS A 217 -0.13 18.09 -9.22
CA LYS A 217 -1.53 18.06 -8.75
C LYS A 217 -1.63 17.61 -7.30
N LEU A 218 -0.91 16.56 -6.92
CA LEU A 218 -0.90 16.08 -5.54
C LEU A 218 -0.38 17.16 -4.60
N LEU A 219 0.71 17.84 -4.94
CA LEU A 219 1.26 18.92 -4.11
C LEU A 219 0.25 20.06 -3.91
N LYS A 220 -0.50 20.44 -4.95
CA LYS A 220 -1.60 21.43 -4.85
C LYS A 220 -2.75 20.97 -3.95
N ILE A 221 -3.07 19.67 -3.96
CA ILE A 221 -4.09 19.11 -3.06
C ILE A 221 -3.60 19.19 -1.62
N LEU A 222 -2.34 18.82 -1.36
CA LEU A 222 -1.74 18.92 -0.01
C LEU A 222 -1.71 20.37 0.49
N ASP A 223 -1.40 21.32 -0.40
CA ASP A 223 -1.47 22.75 -0.09
C ASP A 223 -2.88 23.20 0.30
N MET A 224 -3.91 22.76 -0.43
CA MET A 224 -5.32 23.02 -0.11
C MET A 224 -5.73 22.39 1.23
N LEU A 225 -5.27 21.18 1.54
CA LEU A 225 -5.52 20.54 2.84
C LEU A 225 -4.89 21.34 3.98
N HIS A 226 -3.65 21.80 3.79
CA HIS A 226 -2.97 22.65 4.76
C HIS A 226 -3.72 23.97 5.00
N GLU A 227 -4.18 24.64 3.94
CA GLU A 227 -4.96 25.89 4.04
C GLU A 227 -6.29 25.71 4.78
N ARG A 228 -6.85 24.49 4.77
CA ARG A 228 -8.04 24.11 5.55
C ARG A 228 -7.73 23.63 6.97
N GLY A 229 -6.46 23.62 7.38
CA GLY A 229 -6.03 23.13 8.69
C GLY A 229 -6.04 21.60 8.84
N ILE A 230 -6.16 20.85 7.73
CA ILE A 230 -6.17 19.38 7.74
C ILE A 230 -4.73 18.88 7.78
N SER A 231 -4.44 17.98 8.71
CA SER A 231 -3.10 17.38 8.81
C SER A 231 -2.85 16.41 7.65
N PHE A 232 -1.64 16.42 7.10
CA PHE A 232 -1.23 15.44 6.08
C PHE A 232 0.19 14.92 6.32
N ALA A 233 0.45 13.73 5.78
CA ALA A 233 1.80 13.21 5.62
C ALA A 233 2.01 12.64 4.21
N LEU A 234 3.15 12.94 3.60
CA LEU A 234 3.56 12.46 2.29
C LEU A 234 4.84 11.63 2.42
N SER A 235 4.78 10.35 2.07
CA SER A 235 5.99 9.54 1.83
C SER A 235 6.51 9.79 0.42
N ASN A 236 7.81 10.05 0.29
CA ASN A 236 8.46 10.22 -1.01
C ASN A 236 9.98 9.97 -0.93
N VAL A 237 10.68 10.10 -2.06
CA VAL A 237 12.14 10.02 -2.16
C VAL A 237 12.69 11.30 -2.77
N LEU A 238 13.57 12.00 -2.04
CA LEU A 238 14.19 13.25 -2.49
C LEU A 238 15.31 13.00 -3.48
N ILE A 239 16.14 11.99 -3.21
CA ILE A 239 17.30 11.60 -4.02
C ILE A 239 17.29 10.09 -4.25
N HIS A 240 17.48 9.65 -5.49
CA HIS A 240 17.61 8.24 -5.85
C HIS A 240 18.62 8.07 -6.99
N ARG A 241 19.72 7.35 -6.73
CA ARG A 241 20.75 7.03 -7.74
C ARG A 241 21.22 8.27 -8.53
N GLY A 242 21.56 9.34 -7.80
CA GLY A 242 22.01 10.62 -8.37
C GLY A 242 20.91 11.49 -8.98
N ARG A 243 19.67 11.02 -9.12
CA ARG A 243 18.52 11.85 -9.51
C ARG A 243 17.93 12.54 -8.29
N ARG A 244 17.54 13.80 -8.45
CA ARG A 244 16.96 14.65 -7.39
C ARG A 244 15.58 15.10 -7.82
N ASN A 245 14.59 15.03 -6.92
CA ASN A 245 13.27 15.58 -7.15
C ASN A 245 13.25 17.07 -6.74
N THR A 246 13.69 17.94 -7.66
CA THR A 246 13.82 19.39 -7.42
C THR A 246 12.47 20.03 -7.11
N THR A 247 11.41 19.69 -7.84
CA THR A 247 10.06 20.21 -7.63
C THR A 247 9.56 19.96 -6.21
N LEU A 248 9.75 18.73 -5.71
CA LEU A 248 9.34 18.37 -4.36
C LEU A 248 10.12 19.16 -3.29
N LEU A 249 11.43 19.33 -3.49
CA LEU A 249 12.27 20.08 -2.56
C LEU A 249 11.91 21.56 -2.48
N GLU A 250 11.77 22.21 -3.64
CA GLU A 250 11.37 23.62 -3.72
C GLU A 250 9.99 23.83 -3.08
N TRP A 251 9.05 22.90 -3.27
CA TRP A 251 7.74 22.94 -2.64
C TRP A 251 7.82 22.86 -1.11
N ILE A 252 8.63 21.94 -0.57
CA ILE A 252 8.83 21.81 0.88
C ILE A 252 9.44 23.09 1.46
N GLU A 253 10.51 23.60 0.84
CA GLU A 253 11.22 24.80 1.30
C GLU A 253 10.32 26.04 1.26
N HIS A 254 9.55 26.22 0.19
CA HIS A 254 8.66 27.36 0.03
C HIS A 254 7.50 27.36 1.05
N ARG A 255 6.94 26.19 1.36
CA ARG A 255 5.81 26.07 2.30
C ARG A 255 6.25 25.91 3.76
N GLY A 256 7.53 25.63 4.00
CA GLY A 256 8.06 25.40 5.35
C GLY A 256 7.57 24.10 5.98
N TYR A 257 7.29 23.07 5.18
CA TYR A 257 6.84 21.77 5.69
C TYR A 257 7.97 21.00 6.37
N THR A 258 7.62 20.17 7.35
CA THR A 258 8.59 19.39 8.13
C THR A 258 9.04 18.17 7.34
N ILE A 259 10.36 17.94 7.27
CA ILE A 259 10.95 16.74 6.66
C ILE A 259 11.48 15.83 7.76
N THR A 260 11.05 14.57 7.76
CA THR A 260 11.64 13.50 8.56
C THR A 260 12.30 12.46 7.65
N TYR A 261 13.60 12.26 7.80
CA TYR A 261 14.36 11.27 7.03
C TYR A 261 14.16 9.86 7.59
N LEU A 262 13.82 8.91 6.72
CA LEU A 262 13.54 7.53 7.11
C LEU A 262 14.79 6.65 6.91
N ASN A 263 15.16 5.90 7.94
CA ASN A 263 16.33 5.03 7.90
C ASN A 263 16.02 3.72 7.18
N LYS A 264 16.72 3.46 6.07
CA LYS A 264 16.75 2.15 5.40
C LYS A 264 17.84 1.27 5.97
N ASN A 265 17.71 0.84 7.23
CA ASN A 265 18.51 -0.29 7.69
C ASN A 265 17.87 -1.58 7.14
N TYR A 266 18.21 -1.94 5.91
CA TYR A 266 17.99 -3.30 5.40
C TYR A 266 18.98 -4.24 6.08
N ALA A 267 18.76 -4.56 7.36
CA ALA A 267 19.31 -5.77 7.92
C ALA A 267 18.63 -6.93 7.15
N ASN A 268 19.39 -7.66 6.33
CA ASN A 268 19.01 -8.81 5.49
C ASN A 268 18.82 -8.55 3.98
N SER A 269 19.83 -8.01 3.31
CA SER A 269 20.06 -8.33 1.90
C SER A 269 21.55 -8.50 1.63
N ASN A 270 21.88 -9.63 0.99
CA ASN A 270 23.22 -10.19 0.80
C ASN A 270 24.29 -9.18 0.36
N TYR A 271 25.50 -9.40 0.89
CA TYR A 271 26.78 -8.81 0.49
C TYR A 271 26.93 -8.72 -1.04
N GLN A 272 26.75 -7.52 -1.58
CA GLN A 272 27.57 -6.85 -2.62
C GLN A 272 26.83 -5.60 -3.11
N ILE A 273 27.58 -4.52 -3.36
CA ILE A 273 27.14 -3.13 -3.59
C ILE A 273 27.02 -2.32 -2.28
N ILE A 274 28.17 -2.10 -1.63
CA ILE A 274 28.39 -0.88 -0.85
C ILE A 274 28.92 0.14 -1.86
N ASP A 275 28.00 0.85 -2.51
CA ASP A 275 28.34 2.06 -3.25
C ASP A 275 27.73 3.26 -2.53
N ARG A 276 28.58 4.14 -2.01
CA ARG A 276 28.19 5.31 -1.22
C ARG A 276 27.46 6.35 -2.09
N GLU A 277 27.48 6.24 -3.41
CA GLU A 277 26.72 7.08 -4.36
C GLU A 277 25.28 6.60 -4.63
N SER A 278 24.89 5.43 -4.10
CA SER A 278 23.60 4.78 -4.37
C SER A 278 22.48 5.09 -3.37
N LYS A 279 22.73 5.95 -2.38
CA LYS A 279 21.83 6.14 -1.24
C LYS A 279 20.52 6.80 -1.70
N SER A 280 19.40 6.14 -1.41
CA SER A 280 18.07 6.73 -1.61
C SER A 280 17.66 7.47 -0.35
N GLU A 281 17.24 8.71 -0.48
CA GLU A 281 16.75 9.54 0.63
C GLU A 281 15.23 9.46 0.69
N GLU A 282 14.73 8.44 1.38
CA GLU A 282 13.28 8.32 1.64
C GLU A 282 12.91 9.19 2.84
N VAL A 283 11.80 9.92 2.70
CA VAL A 283 11.35 10.92 3.67
C VAL A 283 9.86 10.80 3.92
N LEU A 284 9.46 11.25 5.12
CA LEU A 284 8.08 11.59 5.45
C LEU A 284 8.00 13.11 5.58
N ILE A 285 7.10 13.74 4.83
CA ILE A 285 6.88 15.19 4.84
C ILE A 285 5.55 15.47 5.52
N THR A 286 5.50 16.38 6.50
CA THR A 286 4.28 16.72 7.24
C THR A 286 4.05 18.22 7.29
N ASN A 287 2.78 18.65 7.33
CA ASN A 287 2.42 20.06 7.50
C ASN A 287 2.27 20.52 8.95
N TYR A 288 2.64 19.66 9.90
CA TYR A 288 2.69 19.92 11.33
C TYR A 288 4.05 19.50 11.89
N HIS A 289 4.37 19.97 13.09
CA HIS A 289 5.54 19.55 13.84
C HIS A 289 5.17 18.41 14.78
N HIS A 290 6.10 17.46 14.96
CA HIS A 290 5.92 16.39 15.93
C HIS A 290 6.11 16.96 17.34
N GLU A 291 5.12 16.81 18.20
CA GLU A 291 5.35 16.95 19.64
C GLU A 291 6.29 15.82 20.05
N ILE A 292 7.52 16.16 20.45
CA ILE A 292 8.44 15.17 21.02
C ILE A 292 7.78 14.66 22.31
N GLN A 293 7.21 13.45 22.27
CA GLN A 293 6.88 12.74 23.50
C GLN A 293 8.20 12.51 24.25
N GLN A 294 8.44 13.32 25.29
CA GLN A 294 9.52 13.06 26.24
C GLN A 294 9.37 11.62 26.73
N GLY A 295 10.46 10.87 26.57
CA GLY A 295 10.45 9.41 26.63
C GLY A 295 9.79 8.84 27.88
N VAL A 296 8.91 7.87 27.66
CA VAL A 296 8.67 6.84 28.67
C VAL A 296 9.91 5.94 28.66
N LEU A 297 10.85 6.23 29.56
CA LEU A 297 11.88 5.30 29.96
C LEU A 297 11.18 4.05 30.49
N PHE A 298 11.26 2.95 29.74
CA PHE A 298 10.99 1.64 30.30
C PHE A 298 12.22 1.24 31.12
N GLU A 299 12.10 1.32 32.45
CA GLU A 299 12.91 0.53 33.37
C GLU A 299 12.53 -0.96 33.29
#